data_AF-A0A077W5Q1-F1
#
_entry.id   AF-A0A077W5Q1-F1
#
_cell.length_a   1.000
_cell.length_b   1.000
_cell.length_c   1.000
_cell.angle_alpha   90.00
_cell.angle_beta   90.00
_cell.angle_gamma   90.00
#
_symmetry.space_group_name_H-M   'P 1'
#
loop_
_entity.id
_entity.type
_entity.pdbx_description
1 polymer ?
#
loop_
_entity_poly.entity_id
_entity_poly.type
_entity_poly.pdbx_seq_one_letter_code
_entity_poly.pdbx_strand_id
1 'polypeptide(L)'
;MNILPHKSWHVYNKKNIEKVKRDEAKAQEEEAAKADRAIKAESEARLNLLRQRAESRYKQLDSSTSVDGAVVKKPPEHVVLFGSDHGDRYAKNEDREAEEKEKEAKLDRQLTMYLDKGVKESTPWRKRAIHLNEDPLAEIQSKMVKREEARKERRYGSYRHHKEKSKKASSSSSTSSSIEALRAKRLQREQAERMRTKAYVYGQVPDVKPPDTYHSQFNPTETAEAHERRKRRR
;
A
#
# COMPACT_ATOMS: atom_id res chain seq x y z
N MET A 1 3.52 29.09 24.61
CA MET A 1 4.81 28.87 23.91
C MET A 1 5.04 27.37 23.76
N ASN A 2 5.30 26.86 22.55
CA ASN A 2 5.57 25.44 22.32
C ASN A 2 7.06 25.13 22.49
N ILE A 3 7.42 24.46 23.58
CA ILE A 3 8.81 24.09 23.91
C ILE A 3 9.24 22.72 23.36
N LEU A 4 8.28 21.95 22.85
CA LEU A 4 8.49 20.58 22.36
C LEU A 4 9.54 20.45 21.23
N PRO A 5 9.59 21.31 20.20
CA PRO A 5 10.58 21.17 19.12
C PRO A 5 12.02 21.44 19.57
N HIS A 6 12.22 22.07 20.73
CA HIS A 6 13.55 22.30 21.31
C HIS A 6 14.06 21.13 22.15
N LYS A 7 13.27 20.06 22.31
CA LYS A 7 13.67 18.87 23.04
C LYS A 7 14.28 17.84 22.09
N SER A 8 15.37 17.22 22.52
CA SER A 8 16.09 16.18 21.76
C SER A 8 15.26 14.90 21.56
N TRP A 9 14.29 14.63 22.43
CA TRP A 9 13.40 13.46 22.35
C TRP A 9 12.17 13.70 21.47
N HIS A 10 12.03 14.87 20.85
CA HIS A 10 10.87 15.16 20.01
C HIS A 10 10.82 14.26 18.78
N VAL A 11 9.77 13.46 18.66
CA VAL A 11 9.59 12.44 17.60
C VAL A 11 9.72 13.03 16.19
N TYR A 12 9.17 14.22 15.95
CA TYR A 12 9.19 14.84 14.62
C TYR A 12 10.47 15.60 14.30
N ASN A 13 11.46 15.60 15.19
CA ASN A 13 12.76 16.17 14.87
C ASN A 13 13.42 15.32 13.77
N LYS A 14 13.94 15.98 12.72
CA LYS A 14 14.57 15.32 11.57
C LYS A 14 15.64 14.30 11.99
N LYS A 15 16.45 14.65 12.99
CA LYS A 15 17.49 13.77 13.55
C LYS A 15 16.92 12.47 14.15
N ASN A 16 15.73 12.51 14.71
CA ASN A 16 15.10 11.33 15.30
C ASN A 16 14.43 10.48 14.23
N ILE A 17 13.78 11.11 13.25
CA ILE A 17 13.23 10.42 12.08
C ILE A 17 14.35 9.68 11.32
N GLU A 18 15.51 10.31 11.13
CA GLU A 18 16.67 9.68 10.48
C GLU A 18 17.24 8.50 11.26
N LYS A 19 17.27 8.58 12.60
CA LYS A 19 17.68 7.46 13.46
C LYS A 19 16.73 6.27 13.32
N VAL A 20 15.43 6.53 13.44
CA VAL A 20 14.39 5.50 13.25
C VAL A 20 14.53 4.85 11.88
N LYS A 21 14.70 5.65 10.82
CA LYS A 21 14.88 5.13 9.47
C LYS A 21 16.13 4.25 9.33
N ARG A 22 17.24 4.61 9.99
CA ARG A 22 18.47 3.80 9.98
C ARG A 22 18.26 2.48 10.72
N ASP A 23 17.57 2.51 11.86
CA ASP A 23 17.29 1.32 12.65
C ASP A 23 16.32 0.38 11.92
N GLU A 24 15.27 0.93 11.28
CA GLU A 24 14.34 0.20 10.42
C GLU A 24 15.06 -0.41 9.21
N ALA A 25 15.92 0.35 8.53
CA ALA A 25 16.70 -0.17 7.40
C ALA A 25 17.63 -1.31 7.83
N LYS A 26 18.31 -1.16 8.97
CA LYS A 26 19.16 -2.21 9.52
C LYS A 26 18.36 -3.47 9.87
N ALA A 27 17.18 -3.32 10.48
CA ALA A 27 16.31 -4.44 10.79
C ALA A 27 15.84 -5.16 9.51
N GLN A 28 15.47 -4.40 8.47
CA GLN A 28 15.09 -4.95 7.17
C GLN A 28 16.24 -5.69 6.48
N GLU A 29 17.47 -5.16 6.52
CA GLU A 29 18.65 -5.81 5.98
C GLU A 29 18.95 -7.15 6.70
N GLU A 30 18.82 -7.18 8.03
CA GLU A 30 19.00 -8.40 8.82
C GLU A 30 17.92 -9.46 8.54
N GLU A 31 16.66 -9.04 8.34
CA GLU A 31 15.55 -9.94 7.96
C GLU A 31 15.72 -10.48 6.55
N ALA A 32 16.10 -9.63 5.59
CA ALA A 32 16.39 -10.03 4.21
C ALA A 32 17.56 -11.04 4.16
N ALA A 33 18.65 -10.78 4.90
CA ALA A 33 19.78 -11.70 4.96
C ALA A 33 19.40 -13.07 5.56
N LYS A 34 18.49 -13.10 6.56
CA LYS A 34 17.96 -14.35 7.11
C LYS A 34 17.08 -15.09 6.11
N ALA A 35 16.22 -14.37 5.39
CA ALA A 35 15.37 -14.95 4.35
C ALA A 35 16.22 -15.54 3.22
N ASP A 36 17.22 -14.82 2.74
CA ASP A 36 18.16 -15.29 1.71
C ASP A 36 18.92 -16.54 2.17
N ARG A 37 19.33 -16.59 3.43
CA ARG A 37 19.99 -17.77 4.01
C ARG A 37 19.05 -18.97 4.08
N ALA A 38 17.78 -18.75 4.44
CA ALA A 38 16.77 -19.81 4.48
C ALA A 38 16.49 -20.35 3.07
N ILE A 39 16.33 -19.47 2.07
CA ILE A 39 16.10 -19.86 0.67
C ILE A 39 17.30 -20.66 0.14
N LYS A 40 18.53 -20.22 0.41
CA LYS A 40 19.74 -20.96 0.02
C LYS A 40 19.78 -22.34 0.67
N ALA A 41 19.57 -22.42 1.99
CA ALA A 41 19.56 -23.69 2.72
C ALA A 41 18.47 -24.65 2.20
N GLU A 42 17.27 -24.15 1.88
CA GLU A 42 16.19 -24.94 1.28
C GLU A 42 16.58 -25.45 -0.11
N SER A 43 17.19 -24.59 -0.94
CA SER A 43 17.66 -24.96 -2.27
C SER A 43 18.74 -26.05 -2.21
N GLU A 44 19.68 -25.94 -1.28
CA GLU A 44 20.76 -26.91 -1.06
C GLU A 44 20.20 -28.23 -0.51
N ALA A 45 19.27 -28.18 0.44
CA ALA A 45 18.61 -29.37 0.98
C ALA A 45 17.83 -30.13 -0.11
N ARG A 46 17.09 -29.39 -0.96
CA ARG A 46 16.37 -29.96 -2.10
C ARG A 46 17.33 -30.60 -3.11
N LEU A 47 18.45 -29.95 -3.41
CA LEU A 47 19.47 -30.48 -4.30
C LEU A 47 20.09 -31.77 -3.72
N ASN A 48 20.43 -31.78 -2.44
CA ASN A 48 20.98 -32.94 -1.76
C ASN A 48 20.02 -34.13 -1.76
N LEU A 49 18.72 -33.89 -1.53
CA LEU A 49 17.69 -34.93 -1.64
C LEU A 49 17.66 -35.53 -3.06
N LEU A 50 17.67 -34.68 -4.10
CA LEU A 50 17.69 -35.13 -5.49
C LEU A 50 18.96 -35.95 -5.81
N ARG A 51 20.13 -35.53 -5.30
CA ARG A 51 21.38 -36.28 -5.44
C ARG A 51 21.29 -37.65 -4.78
N GLN A 52 20.85 -37.73 -3.52
CA GLN A 52 20.68 -38.99 -2.80
C GLN A 52 19.70 -39.94 -3.52
N ARG A 53 18.61 -39.39 -4.07
CA ARG A 53 17.64 -40.17 -4.85
C ARG A 53 18.26 -40.70 -6.15
N ALA A 54 19.06 -39.89 -6.84
CA ALA A 54 19.77 -40.32 -8.04
C ALA A 54 20.81 -41.40 -7.72
N GLU A 55 21.62 -41.21 -6.67
CA GLU A 55 22.59 -42.20 -6.20
C GLU A 55 21.91 -43.54 -5.84
N SER A 56 20.77 -43.49 -5.15
CA SER A 56 20.00 -44.70 -4.81
C SER A 56 19.53 -45.42 -6.07
N ARG A 57 19.09 -44.69 -7.11
CA ARG A 57 18.72 -45.28 -8.41
C ARG A 57 19.91 -45.94 -9.10
N TYR A 58 21.08 -45.30 -9.11
CA TYR A 58 22.30 -45.90 -9.66
C TYR A 58 22.69 -47.19 -8.93
N LYS A 59 22.60 -47.21 -7.60
CA LYS A 59 22.83 -48.41 -6.78
C LYS A 59 21.80 -49.53 -7.02
N GLN A 60 20.54 -49.18 -7.27
CA GLN A 60 19.57 -50.21 -7.67
C GLN A 60 19.87 -50.78 -9.06
N LEU A 61 20.40 -49.96 -9.97
CA LEU A 61 20.76 -50.40 -11.32
C LEU A 61 22.06 -51.23 -11.36
N ASP A 62 23.02 -50.97 -10.47
CA ASP A 62 24.25 -51.77 -10.38
C ASP A 62 23.98 -53.18 -9.83
N SER A 63 23.15 -53.29 -8.79
CA SER A 63 22.82 -54.55 -8.13
C SER A 63 21.98 -55.50 -8.99
N SER A 64 21.21 -54.99 -9.96
CA SER A 64 20.39 -55.81 -10.85
C SER A 64 21.15 -56.42 -12.04
N THR A 65 22.47 -56.26 -12.13
CA THR A 65 23.25 -56.65 -13.32
C THR A 65 24.34 -57.69 -13.10
N SER A 66 24.22 -58.45 -12.02
CA SER A 66 25.11 -59.57 -11.69
C SER A 66 24.53 -60.94 -12.09
N VAL A 67 23.80 -61.03 -13.20
CA VAL A 67 23.48 -62.30 -13.87
C VAL A 67 23.55 -62.07 -15.38
N ASP A 68 24.59 -62.65 -15.99
CA ASP A 68 24.86 -62.88 -17.42
C ASP A 68 24.68 -61.74 -18.45
N GLY A 69 25.80 -61.37 -19.08
CA GLY A 69 25.81 -60.74 -20.41
C GLY A 69 26.59 -59.43 -20.50
N ALA A 70 27.79 -59.51 -21.08
CA ALA A 70 28.60 -58.36 -21.48
C ALA A 70 27.90 -57.56 -22.59
N VAL A 71 27.06 -56.60 -22.23
CA VAL A 71 26.62 -55.52 -23.11
C VAL A 71 27.16 -54.22 -22.50
N VAL A 72 28.00 -53.53 -23.28
CA VAL A 72 28.63 -52.25 -22.93
C VAL A 72 27.55 -51.28 -22.43
N LYS A 73 27.44 -51.13 -21.12
CA LYS A 73 26.61 -50.09 -20.51
C LYS A 73 27.31 -48.76 -20.68
N LYS A 74 27.21 -48.18 -21.86
CA LYS A 74 27.40 -46.73 -22.00
C LYS A 74 26.47 -46.09 -20.95
N PRO A 75 26.97 -45.20 -20.06
CA PRO A 75 26.07 -44.45 -19.18
C PRO A 75 25.01 -43.81 -20.08
N PRO A 76 23.73 -43.72 -19.65
CA PRO A 76 22.69 -43.13 -20.48
C PRO A 76 23.21 -41.76 -20.92
N GLU A 77 23.56 -41.62 -22.20
CA GLU A 77 23.95 -40.34 -22.75
C GLU A 77 22.81 -39.40 -22.38
N HIS A 78 23.14 -38.31 -21.69
CA HIS A 78 22.16 -37.33 -21.26
C HIS A 78 21.44 -36.89 -22.53
N VAL A 79 20.24 -37.43 -22.78
CA VAL A 79 19.38 -36.96 -23.85
C VAL A 79 19.08 -35.55 -23.43
N VAL A 80 19.85 -34.62 -23.98
CA VAL A 80 19.49 -33.22 -23.92
C VAL A 80 18.19 -33.21 -24.72
N LEU A 81 17.06 -33.27 -24.01
CA LEU A 81 15.72 -33.18 -24.61
C LEU A 81 15.57 -31.87 -25.43
N PHE A 82 16.52 -30.96 -25.22
CA PHE A 82 16.76 -29.69 -25.85
C PHE A 82 18.20 -29.61 -26.41
N GLY A 83 18.71 -30.70 -26.98
CA GLY A 83 20.08 -30.81 -27.48
C GLY A 83 20.36 -29.79 -28.56
N SER A 84 21.36 -28.95 -28.30
CA SER A 84 22.19 -28.12 -29.21
C SER A 84 21.54 -27.27 -30.31
N ASP A 85 20.24 -27.37 -30.56
CA ASP A 85 19.49 -26.59 -31.56
C ASP A 85 18.66 -25.47 -30.92
N HIS A 86 18.84 -25.26 -29.62
CA HIS A 86 18.39 -24.05 -28.92
C HIS A 86 19.59 -23.16 -28.63
N GLY A 87 20.29 -22.75 -29.69
CA GLY A 87 20.97 -21.46 -29.65
C GLY A 87 19.95 -20.42 -29.19
N ASP A 88 20.26 -19.74 -28.10
CA ASP A 88 19.60 -18.52 -27.65
C ASP A 88 18.07 -18.57 -27.48
N ARG A 89 17.57 -19.42 -26.57
CA ARG A 89 16.21 -19.20 -26.00
C ARG A 89 16.14 -18.07 -24.97
N TYR A 90 17.28 -17.45 -24.69
CA TYR A 90 17.34 -16.05 -24.28
C TYR A 90 17.86 -15.23 -25.46
N ALA A 91 17.21 -15.35 -26.62
CA ALA A 91 17.23 -14.27 -27.57
C ALA A 91 16.92 -13.02 -26.74
N LYS A 92 17.84 -12.07 -26.73
CA LYS A 92 17.59 -10.76 -26.13
C LYS A 92 16.25 -10.32 -26.68
N ASN A 93 15.23 -10.24 -25.83
CA ASN A 93 13.96 -9.68 -26.26
C ASN A 93 14.30 -8.24 -26.65
N GLU A 94 14.40 -7.98 -27.95
CA GLU A 94 14.73 -6.65 -28.48
C GLU A 94 13.72 -5.63 -27.94
N ASP A 95 12.47 -6.07 -27.77
CA ASP A 95 11.40 -5.33 -27.09
C ASP A 95 11.74 -4.96 -25.64
N ARG A 96 12.39 -5.85 -24.89
CA ARG A 96 12.79 -5.61 -23.49
C ARG A 96 13.99 -4.68 -23.41
N GLU A 97 14.99 -4.84 -24.28
CA GLU A 97 16.14 -3.92 -24.33
C GLU A 97 15.70 -2.53 -24.81
N ALA A 98 14.74 -2.45 -25.76
CA ALA A 98 14.14 -1.20 -26.20
C ALA A 98 13.34 -0.54 -25.06
N GLU A 99 12.52 -1.29 -24.33
CA GLU A 99 11.83 -0.78 -23.14
C GLU A 99 12.79 -0.29 -22.05
N GLU A 100 13.89 -1.00 -21.81
CA GLU A 100 14.92 -0.60 -20.84
C GLU A 100 15.63 0.68 -21.29
N LYS A 101 15.97 0.80 -22.58
CA LYS A 101 16.52 2.03 -23.18
C LYS A 101 15.54 3.19 -23.17
N GLU A 102 14.24 2.96 -23.39
CA GLU A 102 13.22 3.99 -23.26
C GLU A 102 13.03 4.44 -21.81
N LYS A 103 13.10 3.52 -20.86
CA LYS A 103 13.06 3.82 -19.42
C LYS A 103 14.29 4.65 -19.03
N GLU A 104 15.47 4.26 -19.47
CA GLU A 104 16.71 5.00 -19.26
C GLU A 104 16.67 6.38 -19.91
N ALA A 105 16.26 6.48 -21.17
CA ALA A 105 16.09 7.75 -21.88
C ALA A 105 15.03 8.65 -21.21
N LYS A 106 13.99 8.08 -20.61
CA LYS A 106 12.98 8.84 -19.84
C LYS A 106 13.54 9.33 -18.50
N LEU A 107 14.35 8.52 -17.82
CA LEU A 107 15.05 8.92 -16.60
C LEU A 107 16.08 10.00 -16.88
N ASP A 108 16.89 9.82 -17.92
CA ASP A 108 17.84 10.82 -18.41
C ASP A 108 17.09 12.09 -18.81
N ARG A 109 16.00 11.99 -19.57
CA ARG A 109 15.19 13.18 -19.94
C ARG A 109 14.59 13.87 -18.71
N GLN A 110 14.16 13.12 -17.70
CA GLN A 110 13.72 13.71 -16.43
C GLN A 110 14.89 14.41 -15.75
N LEU A 111 16.04 13.75 -15.62
CA LEU A 111 17.24 14.26 -14.98
C LEU A 111 17.79 15.51 -15.70
N THR A 112 17.92 15.46 -17.03
CA THR A 112 18.28 16.57 -17.91
C THR A 112 17.27 17.71 -17.81
N MET A 113 15.96 17.45 -17.76
CA MET A 113 14.96 18.51 -17.51
C MET A 113 15.14 19.20 -16.15
N TYR A 114 15.63 18.48 -15.14
CA TYR A 114 15.99 19.07 -13.86
C TYR A 114 17.33 19.83 -13.91
N LEU A 115 18.27 19.42 -14.78
CA LEU A 115 19.57 20.05 -14.96
C LEU A 115 19.54 21.29 -15.87
N ASP A 116 18.77 21.28 -16.96
CA ASP A 116 18.51 22.41 -17.87
C ASP A 116 17.60 23.48 -17.24
N LYS A 117 16.92 23.15 -16.13
CA LYS A 117 16.30 24.14 -15.24
C LYS A 117 17.31 24.76 -14.27
N GLY A 118 18.59 24.44 -14.40
CA GLY A 118 19.70 25.16 -13.80
C GLY A 118 19.95 26.48 -14.53
N VAL A 119 19.66 27.58 -13.83
CA VAL A 119 19.93 28.98 -14.23
C VAL A 119 19.00 29.54 -15.31
N LYS A 120 17.68 29.56 -15.05
CA LYS A 120 16.96 30.81 -15.38
C LYS A 120 17.59 31.88 -14.51
N GLU A 121 18.40 32.75 -15.10
CA GLU A 121 18.89 33.96 -14.44
C GLU A 121 17.69 34.70 -13.88
N SER A 122 17.41 34.48 -12.59
CA SER A 122 16.37 35.20 -11.87
C SER A 122 16.77 36.66 -11.97
N THR A 123 16.05 37.43 -12.78
CA THR A 123 16.28 38.87 -12.91
C THR A 123 16.41 39.43 -11.50
N PRO A 124 17.59 39.93 -11.10
CA PRO A 124 17.79 40.35 -9.74
C PRO A 124 16.75 41.43 -9.45
N TRP A 125 16.15 41.41 -8.27
CA TRP A 125 15.07 42.33 -7.86
C TRP A 125 15.44 43.81 -8.09
N ARG A 126 16.73 44.13 -8.19
CA ARG A 126 17.30 45.44 -8.53
C ARG A 126 17.11 45.89 -9.99
N LYS A 127 16.86 44.98 -10.95
CA LYS A 127 16.63 45.30 -12.38
C LYS A 127 15.15 45.42 -12.76
N ARG A 128 14.22 45.27 -11.80
CA ARG A 128 12.80 45.49 -12.05
C ARG A 128 12.53 46.99 -12.19
N ALA A 129 12.16 47.43 -13.38
CA ALA A 129 11.67 48.78 -13.61
C ALA A 129 10.45 49.00 -12.70
N ILE A 130 10.51 50.02 -11.86
CA ILE A 130 9.37 50.44 -11.04
C ILE A 130 8.46 51.23 -12.00
N HIS A 131 7.38 50.61 -12.45
CA HIS A 131 6.32 51.33 -13.16
C HIS A 131 5.65 52.25 -12.12
N LEU A 132 6.02 53.53 -12.13
CA LEU A 132 5.25 54.56 -11.47
C LEU A 132 3.99 54.77 -12.31
N ASN A 133 2.87 54.19 -11.89
CA ASN A 133 1.58 54.58 -12.46
C ASN A 133 1.40 56.07 -12.16
N GLU A 134 1.06 56.85 -13.18
CA GLU A 134 1.15 58.32 -13.18
C GLU A 134 0.31 59.01 -12.08
N ASP A 135 -0.66 58.31 -11.49
CA ASP A 135 -1.42 58.81 -10.37
C ASP A 135 -1.52 57.75 -9.23
N PRO A 136 -0.81 57.95 -8.10
CA PRO A 136 -0.86 57.03 -6.97
C PRO A 136 -2.27 56.90 -6.37
N LEU A 137 -3.14 57.90 -6.55
CA LEU A 137 -4.50 57.88 -6.01
C LEU A 137 -5.42 56.96 -6.82
N ALA A 138 -5.31 56.98 -8.15
CA ALA A 138 -6.07 56.08 -9.03
C ALA A 138 -5.74 54.60 -8.76
N GLU A 139 -4.47 54.31 -8.46
CA GLU A 139 -4.04 52.95 -8.11
C GLU A 139 -4.60 52.51 -6.75
N ILE A 140 -4.61 53.41 -5.76
CA ILE A 140 -5.23 53.14 -4.46
C ILE A 140 -6.73 52.89 -4.63
N GLN A 141 -7.42 53.73 -5.39
CA GLN A 141 -8.85 53.59 -5.66
C GLN A 141 -9.18 52.27 -6.36
N SER A 142 -8.44 51.90 -7.42
CA SER A 142 -8.65 50.62 -8.12
C SER A 142 -8.42 49.41 -7.20
N LYS A 143 -7.39 49.45 -6.35
CA LYS A 143 -7.12 48.39 -5.35
C LYS A 143 -8.22 48.31 -4.30
N MET A 144 -8.78 49.45 -3.87
CA MET A 144 -9.91 49.47 -2.94
C MET A 144 -11.17 48.87 -3.58
N VAL A 145 -11.49 49.23 -4.82
CA VAL A 145 -12.63 48.66 -5.57
C VAL A 145 -12.48 47.15 -5.72
N LYS A 146 -11.32 46.68 -6.18
CA LYS A 146 -11.03 45.25 -6.36
C LYS A 146 -11.11 44.46 -5.05
N ARG A 147 -10.68 45.08 -3.94
CA ARG A 147 -10.78 44.51 -2.59
C ARG A 147 -12.23 44.44 -2.11
N GLU A 148 -13.05 45.45 -2.40
CA GLU A 148 -14.48 45.46 -2.08
C GLU A 148 -15.28 44.47 -2.92
N GLU A 149 -14.96 44.29 -4.20
CA GLU A 149 -15.55 43.24 -5.05
C GLU A 149 -15.23 41.83 -4.52
N ALA A 150 -13.96 41.56 -4.20
CA ALA A 150 -13.58 40.27 -3.60
C ALA A 150 -14.26 40.03 -2.24
N ARG A 151 -14.48 41.08 -1.45
CA ARG A 151 -15.27 41.01 -0.20
C ARG A 151 -16.74 40.71 -0.47
N LYS A 152 -17.34 41.34 -1.48
CA LYS A 152 -18.73 41.11 -1.90
C LYS A 152 -18.92 39.68 -2.42
N GLU A 153 -18.03 39.17 -3.26
CA GLU A 153 -18.09 37.77 -3.73
C GLU A 153 -17.99 36.77 -2.58
N ARG A 154 -17.05 36.98 -1.65
CA ARG A 154 -16.94 36.13 -0.44
C ARG A 154 -18.21 36.18 0.42
N ARG A 155 -18.83 37.35 0.55
CA ARG A 155 -20.07 37.55 1.32
C ARG A 155 -21.27 36.87 0.63
N TYR A 156 -21.40 37.00 -0.69
CA TYR A 156 -22.46 36.33 -1.48
C TYR A 156 -22.30 34.81 -1.51
N GLY A 157 -21.05 34.31 -1.63
CA GLY A 157 -20.74 32.88 -1.56
C GLY A 157 -21.03 32.25 -0.19
N SER A 158 -20.79 32.98 0.91
CA SER A 158 -21.10 32.54 2.27
C SER A 158 -22.60 32.35 2.51
N TYR A 159 -23.45 33.24 1.99
CA TYR A 159 -24.91 33.14 2.11
C TYR A 159 -25.49 31.91 1.39
N ARG A 160 -24.93 31.54 0.23
CA ARG A 160 -25.33 30.35 -0.52
C ARG A 160 -24.98 29.05 0.23
N HIS A 161 -23.80 29.00 0.86
CA HIS A 161 -23.34 27.84 1.62
C HIS A 161 -24.10 27.62 2.94
N HIS A 162 -24.58 28.68 3.59
CA HIS A 162 -25.33 28.55 4.86
C HIS A 162 -26.76 28.02 4.64
N LYS A 163 -27.39 28.33 3.50
CA LYS A 163 -28.75 27.88 3.16
C LYS A 163 -28.80 26.37 2.86
N GLU A 164 -27.79 25.82 2.21
CA GLU A 164 -27.69 24.36 1.99
C GLU A 164 -27.33 23.59 3.27
N LYS A 165 -26.46 24.17 4.11
CA LYS A 165 -26.04 23.52 5.37
C LYS A 165 -27.18 23.46 6.39
N SER A 166 -28.05 24.48 6.46
CA SER A 166 -29.22 24.46 7.36
C SER A 166 -30.27 23.40 6.99
N LYS A 167 -30.48 23.13 5.70
CA LYS A 167 -31.39 22.07 5.22
C LYS A 167 -30.89 20.65 5.51
N LYS A 168 -29.58 20.46 5.73
CA LYS A 168 -28.96 19.16 6.03
C LYS A 168 -28.76 18.91 7.54
N ALA A 169 -28.78 19.98 8.35
CA ALA A 169 -28.64 19.90 9.81
C ALA A 169 -29.96 19.59 10.54
N SER A 170 -31.12 19.86 9.94
CA SER A 170 -32.44 19.53 10.52
C SER A 170 -32.79 18.04 10.48
N SER A 171 -32.04 17.21 9.75
CA SER A 171 -32.28 15.77 9.65
C SER A 171 -31.24 14.89 10.36
N SER A 172 -30.27 15.49 11.06
CA SER A 172 -29.10 14.75 11.59
C SER A 172 -28.68 15.06 13.04
N SER A 173 -29.33 16.02 13.70
CA SER A 173 -28.91 16.52 15.03
C SER A 173 -29.61 15.89 16.24
N SER A 174 -30.41 14.83 16.07
CA SER A 174 -30.97 14.05 17.19
C SER A 174 -30.08 12.88 17.65
N THR A 175 -28.80 12.85 17.28
CA THR A 175 -27.93 11.67 17.48
C THR A 175 -26.85 11.80 18.56
N SER A 176 -26.84 12.87 19.36
CA SER A 176 -26.10 12.84 20.63
C SER A 176 -26.93 12.05 21.65
N SER A 177 -26.71 10.74 21.72
CA SER A 177 -27.41 9.86 22.67
C SER A 177 -27.24 10.42 24.09
N SER A 178 -28.36 10.73 24.73
CA SER A 178 -28.41 11.11 26.16
C SER A 178 -27.56 10.14 26.98
N ILE A 179 -26.88 10.63 28.03
CA ILE A 179 -26.03 9.82 28.92
C ILE A 179 -26.77 8.56 29.41
N GLU A 180 -28.07 8.66 29.66
CA GLU A 180 -28.92 7.53 30.05
C GLU A 180 -29.05 6.48 28.94
N ALA A 181 -29.17 6.90 27.68
CA ALA A 181 -29.19 6.00 26.54
C ALA A 181 -27.84 5.26 26.37
N LEU A 182 -26.72 5.92 26.68
CA LEU A 182 -25.41 5.26 26.69
C LEU A 182 -25.28 4.25 27.83
N ARG A 183 -25.80 4.57 29.02
CA ARG A 183 -25.85 3.64 30.16
C ARG A 183 -26.74 2.43 29.87
N ALA A 184 -27.92 2.65 29.30
CA ALA A 184 -28.82 1.57 28.89
C ALA A 184 -28.17 0.65 27.83
N LYS A 185 -27.50 1.23 26.83
CA LYS A 185 -26.74 0.47 25.82
C LYS A 185 -25.60 -0.35 26.45
N ARG A 186 -24.88 0.20 27.44
CA ARG A 186 -23.85 -0.55 28.17
C ARG A 186 -24.47 -1.73 28.92
N LEU A 187 -25.55 -1.49 29.66
CA LEU A 187 -26.23 -2.51 30.47
C LEU A 187 -26.79 -3.64 29.57
N GLN A 188 -27.36 -3.29 28.41
CA GLN A 188 -27.79 -4.27 27.40
C GLN A 188 -26.62 -5.11 26.86
N ARG A 189 -25.44 -4.51 26.65
CA ARG A 189 -24.24 -5.24 26.21
C ARG A 189 -23.75 -6.22 27.28
N GLU A 190 -23.69 -5.77 28.53
CA GLU A 190 -23.31 -6.63 29.66
C GLU A 190 -24.30 -7.79 29.86
N GLN A 191 -25.60 -7.53 29.68
CA GLN A 191 -26.63 -8.58 29.70
C GLN A 191 -26.47 -9.56 28.53
N ALA A 192 -26.21 -9.09 27.32
CA ALA A 192 -26.01 -9.94 26.16
C ALA A 192 -24.75 -10.83 26.32
N GLU A 193 -23.65 -10.27 26.84
CA GLU A 193 -22.44 -11.02 27.15
C GLU A 193 -22.69 -12.06 28.26
N ARG A 194 -23.40 -11.69 29.34
CA ARG A 194 -23.82 -12.64 30.39
C ARG A 194 -24.71 -13.76 29.86
N MET A 195 -25.63 -13.45 28.95
CA MET A 195 -26.48 -14.46 28.33
C MET A 195 -25.68 -15.35 27.39
N ARG A 196 -24.68 -14.81 26.68
CA ARG A 196 -23.78 -15.57 25.83
C ARG A 196 -22.87 -16.51 26.63
N THR A 197 -22.29 -16.04 27.73
CA THR A 197 -21.50 -16.89 28.63
C THR A 197 -22.37 -17.97 29.26
N LYS A 198 -23.57 -17.60 29.71
CA LYS A 198 -24.57 -18.54 30.20
C LYS A 198 -24.90 -19.60 29.14
N ALA A 199 -25.19 -19.20 27.90
CA ALA A 199 -25.48 -20.12 26.81
C ALA A 199 -24.32 -21.07 26.52
N TYR A 200 -23.07 -20.59 26.56
CA TYR A 200 -21.88 -21.43 26.40
C TYR A 200 -21.73 -22.45 27.54
N VAL A 201 -21.91 -22.00 28.80
CA VAL A 201 -21.83 -22.86 29.99
C VAL A 201 -22.93 -23.92 30.01
N TYR A 202 -24.15 -23.59 29.60
CA TYR A 202 -25.28 -24.51 29.57
C TYR A 202 -25.47 -25.21 28.21
N GLY A 203 -24.52 -25.06 27.28
CA GLY A 203 -24.54 -25.73 25.97
C GLY A 203 -25.67 -25.30 25.02
N GLN A 204 -26.34 -24.17 25.26
CA GLN A 204 -27.40 -23.62 24.40
C GLN A 204 -26.81 -22.77 23.26
N VAL A 205 -25.78 -23.29 22.58
CA VAL A 205 -25.18 -22.58 21.45
C VAL A 205 -26.12 -22.76 20.24
N PRO A 206 -26.66 -21.68 19.65
CA PRO A 206 -27.41 -21.81 18.41
C PRO A 206 -26.46 -22.27 17.29
N ASP A 207 -26.91 -23.24 16.48
CA ASP A 207 -26.18 -23.67 15.28
C ASP A 207 -25.99 -22.47 14.34
N VAL A 208 -24.75 -21.96 14.29
CA VAL A 208 -24.38 -20.88 13.38
C VAL A 208 -24.24 -21.49 11.99
N LYS A 209 -25.22 -21.23 11.12
CA LYS A 209 -25.15 -21.63 9.72
C LYS A 209 -23.92 -21.00 9.06
N PRO A 210 -23.13 -21.77 8.29
CA PRO A 210 -21.98 -21.23 7.59
C PRO A 210 -22.43 -20.15 6.58
N PRO A 211 -21.61 -19.09 6.39
CA PRO A 211 -21.96 -17.97 5.54
C PRO A 211 -22.12 -18.41 4.07
N ASP A 212 -23.23 -18.02 3.43
CA ASP A 212 -23.55 -18.38 2.04
C ASP A 212 -22.61 -17.74 1.01
N THR A 213 -21.94 -16.61 1.37
CA THR A 213 -21.03 -15.88 0.47
C THR A 213 -19.83 -15.30 1.21
N TYR A 214 -18.69 -15.19 0.51
CA TYR A 214 -17.43 -14.68 1.07
C TYR A 214 -17.57 -13.32 1.76
N HIS A 215 -18.37 -12.41 1.20
CA HIS A 215 -18.58 -11.07 1.76
C HIS A 215 -19.39 -11.05 3.07
N SER A 216 -20.14 -12.12 3.37
CA SER A 216 -20.92 -12.23 4.62
C SER A 216 -20.10 -12.68 5.83
N GLN A 217 -18.83 -13.05 5.61
CA GLN A 217 -17.88 -13.38 6.68
C GLN A 217 -17.47 -12.15 7.50
N PHE A 218 -17.49 -10.97 6.88
CA PHE A 218 -17.13 -9.70 7.51
C PHE A 218 -18.40 -8.86 7.69
N ASN A 219 -18.66 -8.42 8.93
CA ASN A 219 -19.84 -7.62 9.31
C ASN A 219 -21.19 -8.22 8.82
N PRO A 220 -21.60 -9.40 9.32
CA PRO A 220 -22.78 -10.11 8.85
C PRO A 220 -24.09 -9.31 9.02
N THR A 221 -24.16 -8.48 10.05
CA THR A 221 -25.33 -7.63 10.32
C THR A 221 -25.44 -6.49 9.32
N GLU A 222 -24.32 -5.86 8.95
CA GLU A 222 -24.31 -4.73 8.02
C GLU A 222 -24.60 -5.19 6.59
N THR A 223 -24.05 -6.36 6.22
CA THR A 223 -24.32 -6.98 4.92
C THR A 223 -25.79 -7.39 4.80
N ALA A 224 -26.36 -8.03 5.83
CA ALA A 224 -27.79 -8.35 5.86
C ALA A 224 -28.67 -7.09 5.75
N GLU A 225 -28.35 -6.04 6.51
CA GLU A 225 -29.10 -4.77 6.47
C GLU A 225 -29.00 -4.10 5.09
N ALA A 226 -27.83 -4.13 4.44
CA ALA A 226 -27.65 -3.62 3.08
C ALA A 226 -28.49 -4.38 2.06
N HIS A 227 -28.56 -5.72 2.17
CA HIS A 227 -29.42 -6.55 1.34
C HIS A 227 -30.90 -6.25 1.56
N GLU A 228 -31.34 -6.08 2.81
CA GLU A 228 -32.72 -5.69 3.12
C GLU A 228 -33.07 -4.31 2.55
N ARG A 229 -32.18 -3.32 2.69
CA ARG A 229 -32.34 -1.99 2.08
C ARG A 229 -32.48 -2.07 0.57
N ARG A 230 -31.72 -2.95 -0.09
CA ARG A 230 -31.81 -3.18 -1.54
C ARG A 230 -33.14 -3.85 -1.92
N LYS A 231 -33.62 -4.80 -1.13
CA LYS A 231 -34.91 -5.48 -1.34
C LYS A 231 -36.09 -4.52 -1.15
N ARG A 232 -36.03 -3.62 -0.17
CA ARG A 232 -37.03 -2.56 0.05
C ARG A 232 -37.08 -1.50 -1.04
N ARG A 233 -36.04 -1.38 -1.86
CA ARG A 233 -35.96 -0.43 -2.99
C ARG A 233 -36.46 -1.01 -4.32
N ARG A 234 -36.73 -2.30 -4.38
CA ARG A 234 -37.39 -2.96 -5.51
C ARG A 234 -38.87 -3.13 -5.19
#